data_AF-A1AN21-F1
#
_entry.id   AF-A1AN21-F1
#
_cell.length_a   1.000
_cell.length_b   1.000
_cell.length_c   1.000
_cell.angle_alpha   90.00
_cell.angle_beta   90.00
_cell.angle_gamma   90.00
#
_symmetry.space_group_name_H-M   'P 1'
#
loop_
_entity.id
_entity.type
_entity.pdbx_description
1 polymer ?
#
loop_
_entity_poly.entity_id
_entity_poly.type
_entity_poly.pdbx_seq_one_letter_code
_entity_poly.pdbx_strand_id
1 'polypeptide(L)'
;MAKGSGSGKTPERLVEYINKAIAEKGQKALEIEVGLSTSMISRYKRGIGEPTASTLQKFADYFGVSVWELRGDDFSLELNKMSTSYETSNGTISENIDIDSINGETKKTLLRLSKDLLLDILSRATGSPKEEKQYVVSLNIENGKLVGATARPIAENETDTNAGTASNRDPDKPVRSKATNKNDKRKTN
;
A
#
# COMPACT_ATOMS: atom_id res chain seq x y z
N MET A 1 -2.81 25.92 -28.44
CA MET A 1 -2.56 24.63 -27.75
C MET A 1 -3.35 23.54 -28.45
N ALA A 2 -2.69 22.63 -29.18
CA ALA A 2 -3.34 21.52 -29.85
C ALA A 2 -3.67 20.44 -28.81
N LYS A 3 -4.96 20.22 -28.51
CA LYS A 3 -5.42 19.05 -27.77
C LYS A 3 -5.21 17.84 -28.68
N GLY A 4 -4.27 16.96 -28.32
CA GLY A 4 -3.99 15.73 -29.05
C GLY A 4 -5.30 14.97 -29.34
N SER A 5 -5.56 14.72 -30.62
CA SER A 5 -6.67 13.89 -31.07
C SER A 5 -6.45 12.48 -30.55
N GLY A 6 -7.27 12.07 -29.58
CA GLY A 6 -7.16 10.79 -28.88
C GLY A 6 -7.21 9.60 -29.85
N SER A 7 -6.05 8.99 -30.07
CA SER A 7 -5.88 7.65 -30.65
C SER A 7 -6.09 6.54 -29.64
N GLY A 8 -6.43 6.87 -28.39
CA GLY A 8 -6.64 5.89 -27.33
C GLY A 8 -7.90 5.05 -27.56
N LYS A 9 -7.84 3.80 -27.11
CA LYS A 9 -8.96 2.85 -27.14
C LYS A 9 -9.79 3.01 -25.88
N THR A 10 -11.09 2.72 -25.98
CA THR A 10 -11.93 2.63 -24.77
C THR A 10 -11.52 1.38 -23.98
N PRO A 11 -11.42 1.46 -22.64
CA PRO A 11 -11.16 0.28 -21.81
C PRO A 11 -12.22 -0.82 -22.01
N GLU A 12 -11.79 -2.08 -22.11
CA GLU A 12 -12.69 -3.22 -22.39
C GLU A 12 -13.78 -3.39 -21.34
N ARG A 13 -13.43 -3.26 -20.05
CA ARG A 13 -14.40 -3.32 -18.94
C ARG A 13 -15.52 -2.29 -19.13
N LEU A 14 -15.20 -1.04 -19.48
CA LEU A 14 -16.23 -0.04 -19.73
C LEU A 14 -17.16 -0.44 -20.89
N VAL A 15 -16.63 -1.04 -21.96
CA VAL A 15 -17.44 -1.53 -23.09
C VAL A 15 -18.42 -2.60 -22.63
N GLU A 16 -18.00 -3.52 -21.78
CA GLU A 16 -18.85 -4.56 -21.19
C GLU A 16 -20.00 -3.96 -20.38
N TYR A 17 -19.69 -3.03 -19.48
CA TYR A 17 -20.70 -2.34 -18.65
C TYR A 17 -21.71 -1.58 -19.52
N ILE A 18 -21.25 -0.87 -20.56
CA ILE A 18 -22.14 -0.16 -21.49
C ILE A 18 -23.06 -1.15 -22.23
N ASN A 19 -22.53 -2.25 -22.76
CA ASN A 19 -23.34 -3.24 -23.47
C ASN A 19 -24.38 -3.89 -22.54
N LYS A 20 -23.99 -4.19 -21.30
CA LYS A 20 -24.91 -4.73 -20.29
C LYS A 20 -26.04 -3.74 -19.98
N ALA A 21 -25.72 -2.47 -19.73
CA ALA A 21 -26.73 -1.45 -19.46
C ALA A 21 -27.68 -1.20 -20.65
N ILE A 22 -27.16 -1.25 -21.87
CA ILE A 22 -27.98 -1.14 -23.08
C ILE A 22 -28.90 -2.34 -23.23
N ALA A 23 -28.47 -3.54 -22.87
CA ALA A 23 -29.32 -4.73 -22.91
C ALA A 23 -30.45 -4.66 -21.86
N GLU A 24 -30.18 -4.09 -20.68
CA GLU A 24 -31.15 -4.00 -19.58
C GLU A 24 -32.15 -2.85 -19.75
N LYS A 25 -31.67 -1.63 -20.01
CA LYS A 25 -32.50 -0.41 -20.03
C LYS A 25 -32.64 0.24 -21.40
N GLY A 26 -31.80 -0.14 -22.36
CA GLY A 26 -31.73 0.49 -23.68
C GLY A 26 -30.80 1.71 -23.72
N GLN A 27 -30.34 2.04 -24.92
CA GLN A 27 -29.32 3.07 -25.14
C GLN A 27 -29.77 4.49 -24.75
N LYS A 28 -31.02 4.85 -25.07
CA LYS A 28 -31.56 6.19 -24.75
C LYS A 28 -31.64 6.44 -23.24
N ALA A 29 -31.98 5.43 -22.45
CA ALA A 29 -32.04 5.56 -21.00
C ALA A 29 -30.64 5.84 -20.43
N LEU A 30 -29.64 5.09 -20.88
CA LEU A 30 -28.24 5.31 -20.51
C LEU A 30 -27.74 6.71 -20.87
N GLU A 31 -28.08 7.23 -22.06
CA GLU A 31 -27.71 8.58 -22.50
C GLU A 31 -28.25 9.66 -21.56
N ILE A 32 -29.51 9.54 -21.14
CA ILE A 32 -30.17 10.47 -20.24
C ILE A 32 -29.56 10.39 -18.83
N GLU A 33 -29.40 9.17 -18.30
CA GLU A 33 -28.91 8.95 -16.93
C GLU A 33 -27.44 9.36 -16.77
N VAL A 34 -26.57 9.08 -17.74
CA VAL A 34 -25.14 9.44 -17.70
C VAL A 34 -24.92 10.90 -18.16
N GLY A 35 -25.86 11.48 -18.91
CA GLY A 35 -25.74 12.82 -19.46
C GLY A 35 -24.65 12.92 -20.53
N LEU A 36 -24.67 11.98 -21.49
CA LEU A 36 -23.78 11.92 -22.65
C LEU A 36 -24.60 11.80 -23.94
N SER A 37 -24.05 12.32 -25.04
CA SER A 37 -24.73 12.22 -26.33
C SER A 37 -24.69 10.80 -26.89
N THR A 38 -25.70 10.46 -27.68
CA THR A 38 -25.82 9.19 -28.43
C THR A 38 -24.54 8.84 -29.19
N SER A 39 -23.91 9.84 -29.82
CA SER A 39 -22.67 9.66 -30.59
C SER A 39 -21.49 9.24 -29.72
N MET A 40 -21.39 9.76 -28.48
CA MET A 40 -20.33 9.36 -27.54
C MET A 40 -20.56 7.94 -27.04
N ILE A 41 -21.79 7.61 -26.62
CA ILE A 41 -22.13 6.25 -26.18
C ILE A 41 -21.86 5.23 -27.28
N SER A 42 -22.24 5.51 -28.53
CA SER A 42 -21.98 4.64 -29.67
C SER A 42 -20.48 4.46 -29.96
N ARG A 43 -19.67 5.52 -29.81
CA ARG A 43 -18.20 5.43 -29.91
C ARG A 43 -17.62 4.51 -28.85
N TYR A 44 -17.95 4.75 -27.58
CA TYR A 44 -17.41 3.96 -26.47
C TYR A 44 -17.89 2.51 -26.51
N LYS A 45 -19.15 2.26 -26.87
CA LYS A 45 -19.68 0.91 -27.11
C LYS A 45 -18.85 0.13 -28.14
N ARG A 46 -18.29 0.81 -29.14
CA ARG A 46 -17.45 0.21 -30.19
C ARG A 46 -15.97 0.13 -29.81
N GLY A 47 -15.59 0.56 -28.61
CA GLY A 47 -14.19 0.64 -28.20
C GLY A 47 -13.40 1.81 -28.81
N ILE A 48 -14.10 2.78 -29.42
CA ILE A 48 -13.46 3.84 -30.21
C ILE A 48 -13.30 5.11 -29.38
N GLY A 49 -12.04 5.51 -29.18
CA GLY A 49 -11.68 6.72 -28.48
C GLY A 49 -11.54 6.51 -26.97
N GLU A 50 -10.54 7.16 -26.38
CA GLU A 50 -10.33 7.12 -24.95
C GLU A 50 -11.28 8.11 -24.25
N PRO A 51 -12.11 7.63 -23.31
CA PRO A 51 -12.93 8.51 -22.49
C PRO A 51 -12.06 9.38 -21.57
N THR A 52 -12.42 10.65 -21.44
CA THR A 52 -11.73 11.55 -20.50
C THR A 52 -11.97 11.11 -19.06
N ALA A 53 -11.13 11.56 -18.12
CA ALA A 53 -11.32 11.28 -16.70
C ALA A 53 -12.70 11.71 -16.19
N SER A 54 -13.21 12.86 -16.63
CA SER A 54 -14.57 13.33 -16.29
C SER A 54 -15.65 12.40 -16.84
N THR A 55 -15.48 11.89 -18.05
CA THR A 55 -16.40 10.93 -18.66
C THR A 55 -16.40 9.60 -17.90
N LEU A 56 -15.22 9.10 -17.53
CA LEU A 56 -15.08 7.89 -16.74
C LEU A 56 -15.73 8.03 -15.36
N GLN A 57 -15.58 9.18 -14.71
CA GLN A 57 -16.23 9.44 -13.43
C GLN A 57 -17.76 9.34 -13.53
N LYS A 58 -18.36 9.90 -14.58
CA LYS A 58 -19.81 9.79 -14.81
C LYS A 58 -20.27 8.34 -14.95
N PHE A 59 -19.52 7.52 -15.68
CA PHE A 59 -19.82 6.09 -15.79
C PHE A 59 -19.62 5.37 -14.45
N ALA A 60 -18.57 5.71 -13.71
CA ALA A 60 -18.29 5.14 -12.39
C ALA A 60 -19.44 5.43 -11.41
N ASP A 61 -19.89 6.68 -11.35
CA ASP A 61 -21.02 7.12 -10.51
C ASP A 61 -22.32 6.41 -10.93
N TYR A 62 -22.56 6.27 -12.23
CA TYR A 62 -23.74 5.58 -12.76
C TYR A 62 -23.77 4.08 -12.42
N PHE A 63 -22.64 3.39 -12.57
CA PHE A 63 -22.53 1.95 -12.31
C PHE A 63 -22.26 1.61 -10.84
N GLY A 64 -21.95 2.61 -10.01
CA GLY A 64 -21.55 2.39 -8.60
C GLY A 64 -20.21 1.67 -8.46
N VAL A 65 -19.31 1.83 -9.43
CA VAL A 65 -17.97 1.23 -9.44
C VAL A 65 -16.91 2.32 -9.38
N SER A 66 -15.64 1.95 -9.23
CA SER A 66 -14.54 2.91 -9.27
C SER A 66 -14.06 3.18 -10.70
N VAL A 67 -13.44 4.33 -10.94
CA VAL A 67 -12.84 4.65 -12.26
C VAL A 67 -11.74 3.63 -12.63
N TRP A 68 -11.01 3.13 -11.64
CA TRP A 68 -9.94 2.14 -11.81
C TRP A 68 -10.49 0.80 -12.32
N GLU A 69 -11.60 0.34 -11.74
CA GLU A 69 -12.33 -0.86 -12.19
C GLU A 69 -12.75 -0.73 -13.66
N LEU A 70 -13.26 0.45 -14.05
CA LEU A 70 -13.67 0.70 -15.44
C LEU A 70 -12.49 0.72 -16.41
N ARG A 71 -11.30 1.12 -15.96
CA ARG A 71 -10.07 1.07 -16.75
C ARG A 71 -9.52 -0.34 -16.88
N GLY A 72 -9.91 -1.26 -15.99
CA GLY A 72 -9.27 -2.57 -15.86
C GLY A 72 -7.89 -2.48 -15.21
N ASP A 73 -7.63 -1.38 -14.48
CA ASP A 73 -6.44 -1.26 -13.64
C ASP A 73 -6.67 -2.17 -12.43
N ASP A 74 -6.32 -3.46 -12.57
CA ASP A 74 -6.46 -4.47 -11.53
C ASP A 74 -5.65 -4.07 -10.28
N PHE A 75 -6.33 -3.43 -9.33
CA PHE A 75 -5.78 -3.12 -8.00
C PHE A 75 -5.24 -4.36 -7.27
N SER A 76 -5.69 -5.55 -7.67
CA SER A 76 -5.20 -6.86 -7.20
C SER A 76 -3.68 -7.01 -7.33
N LEU A 77 -3.08 -6.41 -8.38
CA LEU A 77 -1.63 -6.49 -8.60
C LEU A 77 -0.82 -5.55 -7.70
N GLU A 78 -1.40 -4.42 -7.28
CA GLU A 78 -0.75 -3.51 -6.32
C GLU A 78 -0.95 -3.95 -4.86
N LEU A 79 -2.11 -4.54 -4.53
CA LEU A 79 -2.37 -5.11 -3.20
C LEU A 79 -1.41 -6.27 -2.87
N ASN A 80 -1.05 -7.11 -3.84
CA ASN A 80 -0.02 -8.14 -3.66
C ASN A 80 1.41 -7.56 -3.53
N LYS A 81 1.68 -6.39 -4.10
CA LYS A 81 2.97 -5.71 -3.96
C LYS A 81 3.10 -4.98 -2.63
N MET A 82 2.01 -4.43 -2.09
CA MET A 82 1.99 -3.80 -0.75
C MET A 82 1.99 -4.81 0.40
N SER A 83 1.64 -6.08 0.17
CA SER A 83 1.60 -7.11 1.22
C SER A 83 2.93 -7.86 1.42
N THR A 84 3.97 -7.60 0.62
CA THR A 84 5.28 -8.28 0.77
C THR A 84 6.29 -7.40 1.52
N SER A 85 6.06 -7.17 2.82
CA SER A 85 7.12 -6.96 3.81
C SER A 85 6.54 -6.84 5.22
N TYR A 86 5.97 -7.94 5.71
CA TYR A 86 5.86 -8.17 7.14
C TYR A 86 6.75 -9.37 7.48
N GLU A 87 7.97 -9.12 7.95
CA GLU A 87 8.74 -10.18 8.60
C GLU A 87 8.17 -10.37 10.00
N THR A 88 7.51 -11.51 10.19
CA THR A 88 7.00 -11.92 11.50
C THR A 88 8.10 -12.70 12.21
N SER A 89 8.81 -12.04 13.12
CA SER A 89 9.54 -12.75 14.16
C SER A 89 8.55 -13.09 15.27
N ASN A 90 8.50 -14.38 15.64
CA ASN A 90 7.79 -15.01 16.76
C ASN A 90 6.62 -15.90 16.33
N GLY A 91 6.91 -17.20 16.25
CA GLY A 91 5.89 -18.22 16.05
C GLY A 91 4.92 -18.31 17.23
N THR A 92 3.64 -18.50 16.92
CA THR A 92 2.69 -19.40 17.60
C THR A 92 1.40 -19.45 16.77
N ILE A 93 1.09 -20.66 16.29
CA ILE A 93 -0.17 -21.17 15.72
C ILE A 93 -0.94 -20.19 14.83
N SER A 94 -0.53 -20.11 13.58
CA SER A 94 -1.39 -19.73 12.45
C SER A 94 -2.31 -20.90 12.11
N GLU A 95 -3.59 -20.84 12.49
CA GLU A 95 -4.59 -21.37 11.55
C GLU A 95 -4.60 -20.40 10.38
N ASN A 96 -3.94 -20.80 9.30
CA ASN A 96 -4.03 -20.11 8.02
C ASN A 96 -5.50 -20.23 7.57
N ILE A 97 -6.34 -19.29 8.00
CA ILE A 97 -7.65 -19.13 7.40
C ILE A 97 -7.37 -18.65 5.98
N ASP A 98 -7.44 -19.59 5.05
CA ASP A 98 -7.28 -19.30 3.63
C ASP A 98 -8.41 -18.36 3.22
N ILE A 99 -8.09 -17.05 3.13
CA ILE A 99 -9.05 -15.97 2.87
C ILE A 99 -9.73 -16.17 1.51
N ASP A 100 -9.11 -16.92 0.61
CA ASP A 100 -9.65 -17.25 -0.71
C ASP A 100 -10.66 -18.41 -0.67
N SER A 101 -10.75 -19.16 0.43
CA SER A 101 -11.83 -20.11 0.69
C SER A 101 -13.08 -19.47 1.32
N ILE A 102 -13.01 -18.19 1.72
CA ILE A 102 -14.15 -17.48 2.31
C ILE A 102 -15.03 -16.90 1.19
N ASN A 103 -16.33 -17.18 1.24
CA ASN A 103 -17.29 -16.66 0.25
C ASN A 103 -17.19 -15.12 0.11
N GLY A 104 -17.46 -14.61 -1.09
CA GLY A 104 -17.22 -13.20 -1.44
C GLY A 104 -18.00 -12.19 -0.58
N GLU A 105 -19.19 -12.54 -0.08
CA GLU A 105 -19.99 -11.67 0.79
C GLU A 105 -19.40 -11.57 2.20
N THR A 106 -18.93 -12.68 2.76
CA THR A 106 -18.30 -12.72 4.08
C THR A 106 -16.95 -12.01 4.04
N LYS A 107 -16.17 -12.18 2.95
CA LYS A 107 -14.93 -11.42 2.69
C LYS A 107 -15.19 -9.90 2.64
N LYS A 108 -16.24 -9.48 1.91
CA LYS A 108 -16.64 -8.06 1.81
C LYS A 108 -17.11 -7.48 3.14
N THR A 109 -17.83 -8.28 3.92
CA THR A 109 -18.33 -7.86 5.25
C THR A 109 -17.20 -7.78 6.26
N LEU A 110 -16.25 -8.74 6.24
CA LEU A 110 -15.03 -8.68 7.05
C LEU A 110 -14.20 -7.43 6.72
N LEU A 111 -14.00 -7.13 5.43
CA LEU A 111 -13.24 -5.96 4.98
C LEU A 111 -13.91 -4.63 5.37
N ARG A 112 -15.25 -4.58 5.35
CA ARG A 112 -16.00 -3.39 5.80
C ARG A 112 -15.90 -3.22 7.30
N LEU A 113 -16.14 -4.29 8.07
CA LEU A 113 -16.05 -4.28 9.53
C LEU A 113 -14.63 -3.98 10.02
N SER A 114 -13.60 -4.52 9.36
CA SER A 114 -12.21 -4.22 9.69
C SER A 114 -11.88 -2.75 9.44
N LYS A 115 -12.39 -2.17 8.35
CA LYS A 115 -12.16 -0.75 8.03
C LYS A 115 -12.84 0.18 9.04
N ASP A 116 -14.09 -0.08 9.39
CA ASP A 116 -14.85 0.76 10.32
C ASP A 116 -14.28 0.65 11.74
N LEU A 117 -13.88 -0.55 12.15
CA LEU A 117 -13.21 -0.77 13.44
C LEU A 117 -11.84 -0.06 13.50
N LEU A 118 -11.05 -0.14 12.43
CA LEU A 118 -9.77 0.59 12.35
C LEU A 118 -9.98 2.10 12.40
N LEU A 119 -11.00 2.63 11.73
CA LEU A 119 -11.36 4.05 11.76
C LEU A 119 -11.80 4.51 13.15
N ASP A 120 -12.60 3.71 13.86
CA ASP A 120 -13.04 4.02 15.23
C ASP A 120 -11.86 3.96 16.22
N ILE A 121 -11.00 2.94 16.12
CA ILE A 121 -9.78 2.83 16.94
C ILE A 121 -8.85 4.03 16.68
N LEU A 122 -8.64 4.42 15.42
CA LEU A 122 -7.82 5.57 15.06
C LEU A 122 -8.43 6.88 15.56
N SER A 123 -9.75 7.03 15.48
CA SER A 123 -10.46 8.22 15.96
C SER A 123 -10.40 8.36 17.49
N ARG A 124 -10.39 7.23 18.23
CA ARG A 124 -10.24 7.22 19.68
C ARG A 124 -8.79 7.42 20.13
N ALA A 125 -7.83 6.89 19.39
CA ALA A 125 -6.40 7.02 19.70
C ALA A 125 -5.86 8.42 19.36
N THR A 126 -6.39 9.06 18.32
CA THR A 126 -5.95 10.39 17.88
C THR A 126 -6.87 11.48 18.43
N GLY A 127 -6.69 11.80 19.71
CA GLY A 127 -7.25 13.02 20.29
C GLY A 127 -6.72 14.25 19.55
N SER A 128 -7.46 14.73 18.55
CA SER A 128 -7.15 15.85 17.64
C SER A 128 -6.00 15.63 16.63
N PRO A 129 -6.22 15.95 15.34
CA PRO A 129 -5.27 15.69 14.26
C PRO A 129 -4.25 16.83 14.18
N LYS A 130 -3.14 16.73 14.89
CA LYS A 130 -2.00 17.64 14.68
C LYS A 130 -0.65 16.95 14.50
N GLU A 131 -0.55 15.65 14.75
CA GLU A 131 0.70 14.90 14.58
C GLU A 131 0.43 13.55 13.92
N GLU A 132 1.08 13.31 12.80
CA GLU A 132 1.04 12.04 12.07
C GLU A 132 1.87 11.01 12.84
N LYS A 133 1.23 10.30 13.77
CA LYS A 133 1.85 9.22 14.55
C LYS A 133 1.47 7.86 13.97
N GLN A 134 2.44 6.98 13.84
CA GLN A 134 2.21 5.59 13.48
C GLN A 134 1.77 4.79 14.72
N TYR A 135 0.80 3.89 14.55
CA TYR A 135 0.27 3.05 15.62
C TYR A 135 0.31 1.57 15.21
N VAL A 136 0.60 0.70 16.18
CA VAL A 136 0.36 -0.74 16.06
C VAL A 136 -0.96 -1.05 16.75
N VAL A 137 -1.87 -1.70 16.03
CA VAL A 137 -3.18 -2.13 16.52
C VAL A 137 -3.18 -3.64 16.67
N SER A 138 -3.50 -4.13 17.88
CA SER A 138 -3.66 -5.56 18.18
C SER A 138 -5.12 -5.86 18.45
N LEU A 139 -5.68 -6.85 17.76
CA LEU A 139 -7.06 -7.32 17.90
C LEU A 139 -7.06 -8.67 18.63
N ASN A 140 -7.92 -8.81 19.65
CA ASN A 140 -8.12 -10.05 20.40
C ASN A 140 -9.45 -10.67 19.99
N ILE A 141 -9.40 -11.90 19.46
CA ILE A 141 -10.59 -12.64 19.00
C ILE A 141 -10.67 -13.95 19.76
N GLU A 142 -11.82 -14.22 20.38
CA GLU A 142 -12.13 -15.47 21.08
C GLU A 142 -13.41 -16.07 20.49
N ASN A 143 -13.38 -17.34 20.11
CA ASN A 143 -14.52 -18.06 19.52
C ASN A 143 -15.16 -17.33 18.31
N GLY A 144 -14.32 -16.70 17.47
CA GLY A 144 -14.78 -15.94 16.31
C GLY A 144 -15.45 -14.59 16.64
N LYS A 145 -15.39 -14.13 17.89
CA LYS A 145 -15.88 -12.81 18.31
C LYS A 145 -14.74 -11.93 18.78
N LEU A 146 -14.76 -10.66 18.36
CA LEU A 146 -13.83 -9.65 18.86
C LEU A 146 -14.12 -9.39 20.34
N VAL A 147 -13.15 -9.66 21.21
CA VAL A 147 -13.23 -9.45 22.66
C VAL A 147 -12.43 -8.23 23.11
N GLY A 148 -11.47 -7.75 22.31
CA GLY A 148 -10.74 -6.54 22.64
C GLY A 148 -9.88 -6.01 21.49
N ALA A 149 -9.52 -4.73 21.59
CA ALA A 149 -8.56 -4.10 20.71
C ALA A 149 -7.67 -3.17 21.53
N THR A 150 -6.36 -3.16 21.24
CA THR A 150 -5.42 -2.22 21.85
C THR A 150 -4.62 -1.53 20.75
N ALA A 151 -4.37 -0.23 20.91
CA ALA A 151 -3.52 0.54 20.02
C ALA A 151 -2.36 1.13 20.84
N ARG A 152 -1.13 0.96 20.36
CA ARG A 152 0.05 1.57 20.98
C ARG A 152 0.78 2.41 19.93
N PRO A 153 1.21 3.64 20.25
CA PRO A 153 2.04 4.41 19.33
C PRO A 153 3.35 3.66 19.09
N ILE A 154 3.80 3.63 17.85
CA ILE A 154 5.16 3.17 17.54
C ILE A 154 6.08 4.24 18.12
N ALA A 155 6.75 3.92 19.21
CA ALA A 155 7.78 4.80 19.73
C ALA A 155 8.82 4.97 18.62
N GLU A 156 9.07 6.21 18.21
CA GLU A 156 10.16 6.59 17.30
C GLU A 156 11.51 6.35 17.99
N ASN A 157 11.83 5.09 18.28
CA ASN A 157 13.04 4.75 18.99
C ASN A 157 14.05 4.22 17.99
N GLU A 158 15.08 5.04 17.84
CA GLU A 158 16.46 4.63 17.62
C GLU A 158 16.75 4.21 16.17
N THR A 159 16.79 5.22 15.30
CA THR A 159 17.81 5.19 14.25
C THR A 159 19.15 5.00 14.93
N ASP A 160 19.67 3.77 14.82
CA ASP A 160 21.03 3.40 15.15
C ASP A 160 21.96 4.47 14.58
N THR A 161 22.37 5.41 15.42
CA THR A 161 23.62 6.12 15.26
C THR A 161 24.70 5.09 15.55
N ASN A 162 24.94 4.25 14.54
CA ASN A 162 26.13 3.44 14.40
C ASN A 162 27.30 4.41 14.21
N ALA A 163 27.66 5.10 15.29
CA ALA A 163 28.86 5.90 15.41
C ALA A 163 30.00 4.89 15.37
N GLY A 164 30.52 4.71 14.16
CA GLY A 164 31.72 3.94 13.89
C GLY A 164 32.77 4.29 14.93
N THR A 165 33.20 3.26 15.67
CA THR A 165 34.40 3.33 16.47
C THR A 165 35.54 3.62 15.51
N ALA A 166 35.95 4.89 15.47
CA ALA A 166 37.09 5.35 14.71
C ALA A 166 38.33 4.59 15.20
N SER A 167 38.75 3.62 14.39
CA SER A 167 40.07 2.98 14.50
C SER A 167 41.13 4.05 14.22
N ASN A 168 41.63 4.70 15.27
CA ASN A 168 42.87 5.48 15.26
C ASN A 168 44.04 4.59 14.82
N ARG A 169 44.29 4.53 13.51
CA ARG A 169 45.59 4.14 12.95
C ARG A 169 46.21 5.40 12.39
N ASP A 170 47.01 6.03 13.23
CA ASP A 170 47.92 7.12 12.91
C ASP A 170 49.19 6.48 12.29
N PRO A 171 49.45 6.59 10.98
CA PRO A 171 50.47 5.78 10.32
C PRO A 171 51.91 6.34 10.41
N ASP A 172 52.18 7.42 11.16
CA ASP A 172 53.44 8.16 10.98
C ASP A 172 54.18 8.55 12.26
N LYS A 173 54.64 7.54 13.03
CA LYS A 173 55.71 7.76 14.01
C LYS A 173 56.84 6.73 13.86
N PRO A 174 58.05 7.15 13.42
CA PRO A 174 59.24 6.31 13.48
C PRO A 174 59.62 6.07 14.95
N VAL A 175 59.63 4.80 15.37
CA VAL A 175 60.14 4.39 16.68
C VAL A 175 61.65 4.57 16.70
N ARG A 176 62.07 5.62 17.38
CA ARG A 176 63.46 6.04 17.64
C ARG A 176 64.19 4.95 18.44
N SER A 177 65.14 4.28 17.81
CA SER A 177 66.12 3.41 18.45
C SER A 177 67.06 4.22 19.36
N LYS A 178 67.03 3.93 20.67
CA LYS A 178 68.07 4.28 21.65
C LYS A 178 68.65 2.96 22.15
N ALA A 179 69.86 2.61 21.72
CA ALA A 179 71.14 2.99 22.33
C ALA A 179 71.42 2.24 23.65
N THR A 180 72.37 1.32 23.55
CA THR A 180 73.44 0.97 24.50
C THR A 180 73.06 0.64 25.95
N ASN A 181 73.33 -0.61 26.36
CA ASN A 181 73.89 -0.84 27.69
C ASN A 181 75.16 -1.68 27.57
N LYS A 182 76.24 -1.06 28.02
CA LYS A 182 77.62 -1.50 28.13
C LYS A 182 77.79 -1.78 29.62
N ASN A 183 77.94 -3.04 30.03
CA ASN A 183 78.44 -3.40 31.35
C ASN A 183 78.57 -4.92 31.42
N ASP A 184 79.54 -5.51 32.11
CA ASP A 184 80.87 -5.10 32.53
C ASP A 184 81.55 -6.43 32.88
N LYS A 185 82.88 -6.41 32.81
CA LYS A 185 83.87 -7.31 33.38
C LYS A 185 83.38 -8.44 34.30
N ARG A 186 84.08 -9.59 34.19
CA ARG A 186 85.04 -9.99 35.22
C ARG A 186 86.09 -10.96 34.66
N LYS A 187 87.34 -10.54 34.81
CA LYS A 187 88.59 -11.28 34.69
C LYS A 187 89.07 -11.59 36.12
N THR A 188 90.12 -12.40 36.25
CA THR A 188 90.86 -12.83 37.45
C THR A 188 90.31 -14.11 38.09
N ASN A 189 91.12 -15.11 38.42
CA ASN A 189 92.59 -15.26 38.36
C ASN A 189 92.92 -16.75 38.21
#